data_AF-A0A6A6D536-F1
#
_entry.id   AF-A0A6A6D536-F1
#
_cell.length_a   1.000
_cell.length_b   1.000
_cell.length_c   1.000
_cell.angle_alpha   90.00
_cell.angle_beta   90.00
_cell.angle_gamma   90.00
#
_symmetry.space_group_name_H-M   'P 1'
#
loop_
_entity.id
_entity.type
_entity.pdbx_description
1 polymer ?
#
loop_
_entity_poly.entity_id
_entity_poly.type
_entity_poly.pdbx_seq_one_letter_code
_entity_poly.pdbx_strand_id
1 'polypeptide(L)'
;MPIPDLFEHILRYLRRGVLPVFYDGAKGHDYALYGALLEEARFFGIDRLEKWLSEQKYLEAIEVAYSFTETDNLNTLTRTVDSSIKIAYHPVTKMYTACDCPKGRSTNMNEYDYRLCSTVENVNSGYRYEDAVRWAVIQKRTTFNHQLCIQGR
;
A
#
# COMPACT_ATOMS: atom_id res chain seq x y z
N MET A 1 31.58 15.60 18.57
CA MET A 1 31.83 14.31 19.23
C MET A 1 30.80 13.35 18.65
N PRO A 2 31.20 12.22 18.05
CA PRO A 2 30.24 11.32 17.41
C PRO A 2 29.28 10.74 18.44
N ILE A 3 28.00 10.70 18.10
CA ILE A 3 26.96 10.15 18.97
C ILE A 3 27.12 8.62 18.97
N PRO A 4 27.25 7.94 20.12
CA PRO A 4 27.61 6.51 20.20
C PRO A 4 26.75 5.59 19.33
N ASP A 5 25.44 5.86 19.25
CA ASP A 5 24.48 5.03 18.52
C ASP A 5 24.63 5.16 16.99
N LEU A 6 25.12 6.31 16.48
CA LEU A 6 25.38 6.52 15.05
C LEU A 6 26.64 5.79 14.58
N PHE A 7 27.63 5.66 15.47
CA PHE A 7 28.90 5.03 15.13
C PHE A 7 28.73 3.55 14.78
N GLU A 8 27.77 2.86 15.40
CA GLU A 8 27.44 1.48 15.06
C GLU A 8 27.03 1.34 13.58
N HIS A 9 26.23 2.27 13.06
CA HIS A 9 25.79 2.26 11.66
C HIS A 9 26.97 2.45 10.68
N ILE A 10 27.89 3.36 11.00
CA ILE A 10 29.13 3.55 10.24
C ILE A 10 29.99 2.27 10.25
N LEU A 11 30.23 1.68 11.42
CA LEU A 11 31.00 0.43 11.52
C LEU A 11 30.34 -0.72 10.75
N ARG A 12 29.01 -0.82 10.81
CA ARG A 12 28.25 -1.84 10.07
C ARG A 12 28.42 -1.67 8.57
N TYR A 13 28.37 -0.44 8.08
CA TYR A 13 28.65 -0.11 6.69
C TYR A 13 30.08 -0.50 6.31
N LEU A 14 31.09 -0.04 7.06
CA LEU A 14 32.50 -0.32 6.74
C LEU A 14 32.84 -1.81 6.75
N ARG A 15 32.22 -2.60 7.64
CA ARG A 15 32.43 -4.06 7.69
C ARG A 15 31.78 -4.81 6.53
N ARG A 16 30.58 -4.39 6.11
CA ARG A 16 29.73 -5.19 5.18
C ARG A 16 29.68 -4.61 3.77
N GLY A 17 29.98 -3.32 3.61
CA GLY A 17 29.80 -2.57 2.37
C GLY A 17 28.33 -2.41 1.94
N VAL A 18 27.38 -2.59 2.87
CA VAL A 18 25.93 -2.52 2.60
C VAL A 18 25.43 -1.16 3.05
N LEU A 19 24.85 -0.40 2.13
CA LEU A 19 24.30 0.93 2.39
C LEU A 19 23.06 0.84 3.30
N PRO A 20 22.94 1.74 4.28
CA PRO A 20 21.89 1.66 5.28
C PRO A 20 20.54 2.11 4.71
N VAL A 21 19.50 1.40 5.12
CA VAL A 21 18.09 1.77 4.90
C VAL A 21 17.35 1.66 6.23
N PHE A 22 16.91 2.80 6.73
CA PHE A 22 16.09 2.95 7.92
C PHE A 22 14.65 3.20 7.47
N TYR A 23 13.86 2.13 7.42
CA TYR A 23 12.46 2.17 7.03
C TYR A 23 11.62 1.32 7.98
N ASP A 24 10.53 1.90 8.45
CA ASP A 24 9.48 1.21 9.18
C ASP A 24 8.18 1.26 8.38
N GLY A 25 7.48 0.12 8.29
CA GLY A 25 6.27 0.03 7.48
C GLY A 25 5.07 0.84 7.98
N ALA A 26 5.13 1.39 9.20
CA ALA A 26 4.12 2.29 9.78
C ALA A 26 4.60 3.75 9.82
N LYS A 27 5.85 3.99 10.24
CA LYS A 27 6.41 5.34 10.41
C LYS A 27 7.06 5.90 9.14
N GLY A 28 7.42 5.04 8.19
CA GLY A 28 8.16 5.41 6.99
C GLY A 28 9.67 5.48 7.22
N HIS A 29 10.34 6.35 6.48
CA HIS A 29 11.79 6.54 6.58
C HIS A 29 12.19 7.38 7.79
N ASP A 30 13.29 7.01 8.44
CA ASP A 30 13.87 7.83 9.52
C ASP A 30 14.82 8.89 8.95
N TYR A 31 14.23 10.00 8.50
CA TYR A 31 14.96 11.13 7.92
C TYR A 31 15.95 11.78 8.90
N ALA A 32 15.63 11.78 10.20
CA ALA A 32 16.52 12.34 11.21
C ALA A 32 17.79 11.49 11.32
N LEU A 33 17.64 10.16 11.34
CA LEU A 33 18.76 9.23 11.38
C LEU A 33 19.62 9.29 10.11
N TYR A 34 19.01 9.43 8.92
CA TYR A 34 19.77 9.64 7.68
C TYR A 34 20.57 10.94 7.70
N GLY A 35 19.96 12.04 8.16
CA GLY A 35 20.65 13.34 8.26
C GLY A 35 21.82 13.29 9.25
N ALA A 36 21.62 12.69 10.41
CA ALA A 36 22.68 12.53 11.40
C ALA A 36 23.82 11.64 10.88
N LEU A 37 23.51 10.55 10.17
CA LEU A 37 24.52 9.67 9.58
C LEU A 37 25.28 10.33 8.42
N LEU A 38 24.65 11.25 7.68
CA LEU A 38 25.30 12.01 6.62
C LEU A 38 26.42 12.90 7.15
N GLU A 39 26.18 13.58 8.28
CA GLU A 39 27.20 14.42 8.92
C GLU A 39 28.38 13.58 9.43
N GLU A 40 28.13 12.40 9.98
CA GLU A 40 29.19 11.46 10.36
C GLU A 40 29.96 10.95 9.13
N ALA A 41 29.26 10.59 8.04
CA ALA A 41 29.90 10.15 6.81
C ALA A 41 30.82 11.22 6.21
N ARG A 42 30.41 12.50 6.27
CA ARG A 42 31.24 13.66 5.89
C ARG A 42 32.44 13.82 6.80
N PHE A 43 32.23 13.74 8.11
CA PHE A 43 33.31 13.86 9.10
C PHE A 43 34.39 12.80 8.90
N PHE A 44 34.00 11.56 8.61
CA PHE A 44 34.92 10.44 8.36
C PHE A 44 35.42 10.34 6.90
N GLY A 45 34.92 11.17 5.98
CA GLY A 45 35.31 11.16 4.57
C GLY A 45 34.91 9.88 3.83
N ILE A 46 33.69 9.38 4.05
CA ILE A 46 33.18 8.14 3.44
C ILE A 46 32.33 8.49 2.20
N ASP A 47 33.00 8.80 1.09
CA ASP A 47 32.39 9.36 -0.14
C ASP A 47 31.15 8.59 -0.64
N ARG A 48 31.23 7.25 -0.70
CA ARG A 48 30.11 6.43 -1.20
C ARG A 48 28.89 6.50 -0.29
N LEU A 49 29.10 6.51 1.03
CA LEU A 49 28.01 6.62 2.00
C LEU A 49 27.45 8.04 2.01
N GLU A 50 28.32 9.06 1.95
CA GLU A 50 27.90 10.45 1.82
C GLU A 50 27.03 10.64 0.57
N LYS A 51 27.47 10.16 -0.60
CA LYS A 51 26.72 10.26 -1.85
C LYS A 51 25.36 9.57 -1.75
N TRP A 52 25.32 8.35 -1.23
CA TRP A 52 24.07 7.61 -1.02
C TRP A 52 23.06 8.38 -0.17
N LEU A 53 23.52 8.97 0.94
CA LEU A 53 22.67 9.69 1.89
C LEU A 53 22.24 11.07 1.37
N SER A 54 23.17 11.81 0.76
CA SER A 54 22.92 13.15 0.21
C SER A 54 22.01 13.13 -1.01
N GLU A 55 22.16 12.14 -1.89
CA GLU A 55 21.27 11.93 -3.04
C GLU A 55 19.96 11.22 -2.68
N GLN A 56 19.76 10.89 -1.39
CA GLN A 56 18.57 10.19 -0.89
C GLN A 56 18.25 8.88 -1.61
N LYS A 57 19.28 8.16 -2.06
CA LYS A 57 19.13 6.91 -2.82
C LYS A 57 18.42 5.79 -2.05
N TYR A 58 18.36 5.90 -0.73
CA TYR A 58 17.55 5.02 0.12
C TYR A 58 16.05 5.06 -0.18
N LEU A 59 15.53 6.11 -0.82
CA LEU A 59 14.13 6.20 -1.25
C LEU A 59 13.84 5.22 -2.39
N GLU A 60 14.81 4.98 -3.27
CA GLU A 60 14.69 4.03 -4.38
C GLU A 60 14.80 2.57 -3.89
N ALA A 61 15.36 2.36 -2.70
CA ALA A 61 15.53 1.03 -2.12
C ALA A 61 14.22 0.43 -1.56
N ILE A 62 13.19 1.27 -1.34
CA ILE A 62 11.89 0.83 -0.84
C ILE A 62 10.80 1.21 -1.85
N GLU A 63 10.14 0.20 -2.39
CA GLU A 63 8.96 0.38 -3.23
C GLU A 63 7.70 0.10 -2.42
N VAL A 64 6.71 0.99 -2.50
CA VAL A 64 5.41 0.81 -1.86
C VAL A 64 4.32 0.84 -2.92
N ALA A 65 3.67 -0.30 -3.13
CA ALA A 65 2.56 -0.42 -4.06
C ALA A 65 1.24 -0.53 -3.30
N TYR A 66 0.21 0.16 -3.79
CA TYR A 66 -1.16 0.06 -3.27
C TYR A 66 -2.06 -0.60 -4.31
N SER A 67 -2.91 -1.50 -3.86
CA SER A 67 -4.04 -1.99 -4.64
C SER A 67 -5.33 -1.73 -3.88
N PHE A 68 -6.39 -1.50 -4.66
CA PHE A 68 -7.73 -1.27 -4.15
C PHE A 68 -8.68 -2.26 -4.82
N THR A 69 -9.53 -2.90 -4.02
CA THR A 69 -10.56 -3.80 -4.53
C THR A 69 -11.81 -3.67 -3.69
N GLU A 70 -12.97 -3.64 -4.32
CA GLU A 70 -14.26 -3.65 -3.64
C GLU A 70 -14.87 -5.06 -3.71
N THR A 71 -15.41 -5.54 -2.60
CA THR A 71 -16.04 -6.86 -2.54
C THR A 71 -17.15 -6.93 -1.50
N ASP A 72 -18.17 -7.72 -1.78
CA ASP A 72 -19.23 -8.13 -0.86
C ASP A 72 -18.99 -9.57 -0.31
N ASN A 73 -17.97 -10.26 -0.81
CA ASN A 73 -17.68 -11.65 -0.46
C ASN A 73 -16.82 -11.74 0.82
N LEU A 74 -17.45 -12.07 1.94
CA LEU A 74 -16.80 -12.25 3.25
C LEU A 74 -15.65 -13.27 3.23
N ASN A 75 -15.68 -14.27 2.36
CA ASN A 75 -14.58 -15.26 2.26
C ASN A 75 -13.27 -14.64 1.78
N THR A 76 -13.33 -13.49 1.08
CA THR A 76 -12.13 -12.76 0.64
C THR A 76 -11.45 -11.99 1.77
N LEU A 77 -12.12 -11.82 2.91
CA LEU A 77 -11.59 -11.10 4.08
C LEU A 77 -10.62 -11.97 4.90
N THR A 78 -10.77 -13.30 4.82
CA THR A 78 -9.89 -14.24 5.54
C THR A 78 -8.94 -14.90 4.57
N ARG A 79 -7.71 -14.39 4.49
CA ARG A 79 -6.65 -14.95 3.65
C ARG A 79 -5.28 -14.78 4.27
N THR A 80 -4.40 -15.73 3.96
CA THR A 80 -2.97 -15.60 4.26
C THR A 80 -2.31 -14.77 3.17
N VAL A 81 -1.48 -13.82 3.56
CA VAL A 81 -0.68 -12.99 2.63
C VAL A 81 0.77 -12.98 3.05
N ASP A 82 1.64 -12.62 2.11
CA ASP A 82 3.06 -12.42 2.38
C ASP A 82 3.29 -11.33 3.43
N SER A 83 4.34 -11.46 4.24
CA SER A 83 4.70 -10.51 5.30
C SER A 83 4.95 -9.06 4.80
N SER A 84 5.29 -8.89 3.51
CA SER A 84 5.42 -7.58 2.86
C SER A 84 4.09 -6.88 2.63
N ILE A 85 2.95 -7.57 2.83
CA ILE A 85 1.61 -7.07 2.52
C ILE A 85 0.87 -6.74 3.81
N LYS A 86 0.39 -5.49 3.89
CA LYS A 86 -0.57 -5.04 4.90
C LYS A 86 -1.93 -4.83 4.26
N ILE A 87 -2.99 -5.30 4.89
CA ILE A 87 -4.36 -5.15 4.40
C ILE A 87 -5.15 -4.27 5.36
N ALA A 88 -5.91 -3.33 4.82
CA ALA A 88 -6.92 -2.57 5.53
C ALA A 88 -8.30 -2.80 4.90
N TYR A 89 -9.32 -2.91 5.76
CA TYR A 89 -10.71 -3.13 5.36
C TYR A 89 -11.54 -1.93 5.81
N HIS A 90 -12.24 -1.31 4.87
CA HIS A 90 -13.12 -0.18 5.13
C HIS A 90 -14.53 -0.48 4.61
N PRO A 91 -15.57 -0.38 5.44
CA PRO A 91 -16.93 -0.50 4.95
C PRO A 91 -17.28 0.71 4.08
N VAL A 92 -17.89 0.46 2.94
CA VAL A 92 -18.39 1.46 2.01
C VAL A 92 -19.87 1.18 1.78
N THR A 93 -20.71 2.12 2.18
CA THR A 93 -22.14 2.06 1.86
C THR A 93 -22.35 2.61 0.47
N LYS A 94 -23.04 1.84 -0.37
CA LYS A 94 -23.46 2.29 -1.69
C LYS A 94 -24.97 2.17 -1.82
N MET A 95 -25.54 3.21 -2.40
CA MET A 95 -26.94 3.21 -2.82
C MET A 95 -27.03 2.63 -4.22
N TYR A 96 -27.84 1.59 -4.39
CA TYR A 96 -28.18 1.05 -5.69
C TYR A 96 -29.66 1.24 -5.98
N THR A 97 -29.96 1.49 -7.25
CA THR A 97 -31.33 1.42 -7.76
C THR A 97 -31.63 -0.03 -8.12
N ALA A 98 -32.48 -0.68 -7.33
CA ALA A 98 -33.05 -1.97 -7.69
C ALA A 98 -34.39 -1.74 -8.43
N CYS A 99 -34.62 -2.50 -9.49
CA CYS A 99 -35.90 -2.53 -10.18
C CYS A 99 -36.79 -3.62 -9.58
N ASP A 100 -37.99 -3.25 -9.11
CA ASP A 100 -39.00 -4.18 -8.65
C ASP A 100 -39.63 -4.90 -9.86
N CYS A 101 -39.08 -6.07 -10.23
CA CYS A 101 -39.68 -6.94 -11.23
C CYS A 101 -40.91 -7.66 -10.64
N PRO A 102 -42.10 -7.58 -11.27
CA PRO A 102 -43.36 -8.10 -10.71
C PRO A 102 -43.41 -9.63 -10.58
N LYS A 103 -42.35 -10.35 -11.01
CA LYS A 103 -42.23 -11.81 -10.88
C LYS A 103 -41.36 -12.27 -9.70
N GLY A 104 -41.01 -11.38 -8.76
CA GLY A 104 -40.32 -11.77 -7.52
C GLY A 104 -38.91 -12.33 -7.71
N ARG A 105 -38.26 -12.02 -8.84
CA ARG A 105 -36.84 -12.31 -9.06
C ARG A 105 -36.05 -11.02 -8.83
N SER A 106 -35.52 -10.85 -7.63
CA SER A 106 -34.51 -9.83 -7.34
C SER A 106 -33.16 -10.37 -7.81
N THR A 107 -32.69 -9.95 -8.98
CA THR A 107 -31.28 -10.14 -9.37
C THR A 107 -30.48 -8.93 -8.94
N ASN A 108 -29.33 -9.16 -8.29
CA ASN A 108 -28.37 -8.11 -7.98
C ASN A 108 -27.90 -7.49 -9.30
N MET A 109 -28.31 -6.26 -9.55
CA MET A 109 -28.27 -5.64 -10.87
C MET A 109 -26.82 -5.27 -11.25
N ASN A 110 -26.24 -6.00 -12.20
CA ASN A 110 -25.10 -5.54 -13.00
C ASN A 110 -25.62 -4.79 -14.24
N GLU A 111 -24.80 -3.92 -14.82
CA GLU A 111 -25.15 -3.00 -15.93
C GLU A 111 -25.84 -3.68 -17.13
N TYR A 112 -25.62 -4.99 -17.32
CA TYR A 112 -26.24 -5.81 -18.37
C TYR A 112 -27.72 -6.17 -18.12
N ASP A 113 -28.21 -6.14 -16.88
CA ASP A 113 -29.59 -6.52 -16.51
C ASP A 113 -30.60 -5.37 -16.74
N TYR A 114 -30.12 -4.17 -17.10
CA TYR A 114 -30.95 -2.98 -17.31
C TYR A 114 -31.96 -3.14 -18.46
N ARG A 115 -31.59 -3.85 -19.54
CA ARG A 115 -32.43 -3.99 -20.74
C ARG A 115 -33.70 -4.79 -20.49
N LEU A 116 -33.67 -5.73 -19.54
CA LEU A 116 -34.80 -6.59 -19.19
C LEU A 116 -35.91 -5.82 -18.47
N CYS A 117 -35.57 -4.77 -17.72
CA CYS A 117 -36.56 -3.93 -17.05
C CYS A 117 -37.22 -2.91 -18.00
N SER A 118 -36.45 -2.35 -18.95
CA SER A 118 -36.97 -1.36 -19.90
C SER A 118 -37.92 -1.92 -20.97
N THR A 119 -37.97 -3.24 -21.17
CA THR A 119 -38.84 -3.88 -22.18
C THR A 119 -40.25 -4.19 -21.66
N VAL A 120 -40.54 -3.96 -20.38
CA VAL A 120 -41.84 -4.26 -19.79
C VAL A 120 -42.69 -2.98 -19.77
N GLU A 121 -43.39 -2.70 -20.87
CA GLU A 121 -44.18 -1.47 -21.10
C GLU A 121 -45.38 -1.24 -20.16
N ASN A 122 -45.52 -1.96 -19.03
CA ASN A 122 -46.68 -1.80 -18.15
C ASN A 122 -46.43 -2.30 -16.73
N VAL A 123 -45.43 -1.74 -16.05
CA VAL A 123 -45.26 -1.97 -14.61
C VAL A 123 -45.01 -0.63 -13.95
N ASN A 124 -45.76 -0.35 -12.87
CA ASN A 124 -45.36 0.59 -11.82
C ASN A 124 -44.07 0.06 -11.18
N SER A 125 -42.96 0.02 -11.93
CA SER A 125 -41.65 -0.34 -11.44
C SER A 125 -41.18 0.83 -10.61
N GLY A 126 -41.44 0.75 -9.30
CA GLY A 126 -40.82 1.65 -8.35
C GLY A 126 -39.30 1.43 -8.37
N TYR A 127 -38.54 2.50 -8.26
CA TYR A 127 -37.14 2.40 -7.89
C TYR A 127 -37.08 2.16 -6.39
N ARG A 128 -36.43 1.07 -5.96
CA ARG A 128 -36.04 0.91 -4.56
C ARG A 128 -34.59 1.31 -4.41
N TYR A 129 -34.33 2.19 -3.45
CA TYR A 129 -32.98 2.48 -2.99
C TYR A 129 -32.64 1.45 -1.92
N GLU A 130 -31.64 0.61 -2.18
CA GLU A 130 -31.12 -0.31 -1.18
C GLU A 130 -29.72 0.12 -0.77
N ASP A 131 -29.50 0.20 0.54
CA ASP A 131 -28.19 0.39 1.13
C ASP A 131 -27.47 -0.96 1.15
N ALA A 132 -26.46 -1.11 0.30
CA ALA A 132 -25.57 -2.27 0.33
C ALA A 132 -24.23 -1.88 0.96
N VAL A 133 -23.85 -2.61 2.01
CA VAL A 133 -22.51 -2.50 2.59
C VAL A 133 -21.55 -3.37 1.80
N ARG A 134 -20.51 -2.75 1.25
CA ARG A 134 -19.40 -3.45 0.61
C ARG A 134 -18.10 -3.15 1.35
N TRP A 135 -17.10 -3.98 1.15
CA TRP A 135 -15.78 -3.80 1.74
C TRP A 135 -14.82 -3.26 0.69
N ALA A 136 -14.27 -2.09 0.95
CA ALA A 136 -13.05 -1.63 0.31
C ALA A 136 -11.85 -2.32 0.97
N VAL A 137 -11.16 -3.12 0.19
CA VAL A 137 -9.94 -3.82 0.58
C VAL A 137 -8.76 -3.09 -0.01
N ILE A 138 -7.96 -2.49 0.86
CA ILE A 138 -6.73 -1.78 0.49
C ILE A 138 -5.57 -2.70 0.84
N GLN A 139 -4.74 -3.05 -0.14
CA GLN A 139 -3.50 -3.79 0.11
C GLN A 139 -2.31 -2.87 -0.12
N LYS A 140 -1.43 -2.79 0.85
CA LYS A 140 -0.14 -2.10 0.77
C LYS A 140 0.94 -3.16 0.72
N ARG A 141 1.68 -3.26 -0.39
CA ARG A 141 2.86 -4.11 -0.53
C ARG A 141 4.12 -3.26 -0.41
N THR A 142 5.06 -3.67 0.43
CA THR A 142 6.37 -3.02 0.57
C THR A 142 7.49 -3.96 0.12
N THR A 143 8.21 -3.57 -0.92
CA THR A 143 9.32 -4.34 -1.47
C THR A 143 10.64 -3.65 -1.16
N PHE A 144 11.62 -4.41 -0.66
CA PHE A 144 12.97 -3.91 -0.43
C PHE A 144 13.92 -4.36 -1.54
N ASN A 145 14.48 -3.41 -2.29
CA ASN A 145 15.46 -3.67 -3.33
C ASN A 145 16.87 -3.71 -2.73
N HIS A 146 17.25 -4.87 -2.22
CA HIS A 146 18.56 -5.09 -1.61
C HIS A 146 19.73 -4.83 -2.59
N GLN A 147 19.53 -4.96 -3.90
CA GLN A 147 20.60 -4.80 -4.88
C GLN A 147 21.13 -3.36 -4.92
N LEU A 148 20.25 -2.37 -4.79
CA LEU A 148 20.64 -0.96 -4.74
C LEU A 148 21.55 -0.64 -3.55
N CYS A 149 21.43 -1.41 -2.46
CA CYS A 149 22.21 -1.20 -1.25
C CYS A 149 23.63 -1.80 -1.33
N ILE A 150 23.90 -2.67 -2.32
CA ILE A 150 25.19 -3.35 -2.49
C ILE A 150 25.94 -2.92 -3.76
N GLN A 151 25.24 -2.40 -4.77
CA GLN A 151 25.84 -1.93 -6.03
C GLN A 151 26.90 -0.83 -5.81
N GLY A 152 28.01 -0.94 -6.56
CA GLY A 152 29.17 -0.04 -6.45
C GLY A 152 30.24 -0.51 -5.45
N ARG A 153 30.34 -1.82 -5.21
CA ARG A 153 31.50 -2.44 -4.56
C ARG A 153 32.57 -2.79 -5.58
#